data_AF-A0AAW2YTI0-F1
#
_entry.id   AF-A0AAW2YTI0-F1
#
_cell.length_a   1.000
_cell.length_b   1.000
_cell.length_c   1.000
_cell.angle_alpha   90.00
_cell.angle_beta   90.00
_cell.angle_gamma   90.00
#
_symmetry.space_group_name_H-M   'P 1'
#
loop_
_entity.id
_entity.type
_entity.pdbx_description
1 polymer ?
#
loop_
_entity_poly.entity_id
_entity_poly.type
_entity_poly.pdbx_seq_one_letter_code
_entity_poly.pdbx_strand_id
1 'polypeptide(L)'
;MGHNDPVTSLTVLSNSRLVSGSRDNTIKIWDMTSYQCVTTLAGHNGWVTSLTIFNDRIISGSIDQTIKIWDVKSYQCVATLKGHTSSIESLTKLDDGRLVSGSWDKTIKIWAF
;
A
#
# COMPACT_ATOMS: atom_id res chain seq x y z
N MET A 1 6.11 19.97 -1.79
CA MET A 1 5.37 18.86 -2.43
C MET A 1 4.87 17.94 -1.33
N GLY A 2 3.56 17.68 -1.31
CA GLY A 2 2.91 16.83 -0.31
C GLY A 2 1.88 15.94 -0.99
N HIS A 3 1.14 15.17 -0.19
CA HIS A 3 -0.13 14.63 -0.66
C HIS A 3 -1.16 15.75 -0.85
N ASN A 4 -2.09 15.57 -1.78
CA ASN A 4 -3.13 16.55 -2.08
C ASN A 4 -4.42 16.33 -1.26
N ASP A 5 -4.45 15.27 -0.45
CA ASP A 5 -5.55 14.89 0.43
C ASP A 5 -4.95 14.19 1.68
N PRO A 6 -5.66 14.10 2.82
CA PRO A 6 -5.28 13.32 3.99
C PRO A 6 -4.42 12.07 3.73
N VAL A 7 -3.31 12.02 4.47
CA VAL A 7 -2.48 10.83 4.61
C VAL A 7 -3.18 9.88 5.57
N THR A 8 -3.40 8.65 5.14
CA THR A 8 -4.21 7.65 5.86
C THR A 8 -3.36 6.55 6.48
N SER A 9 -2.18 6.32 5.94
CA SER A 9 -1.32 5.19 6.31
C SER A 9 0.15 5.51 6.10
N LEU A 10 0.99 4.92 6.95
CA LEU A 10 2.44 5.06 6.93
C LEU A 10 3.09 3.70 7.15
N THR A 11 4.23 3.46 6.50
CA THR A 11 5.10 2.31 6.80
C THR A 11 6.55 2.65 6.47
N VAL A 12 7.51 1.91 7.05
CA VAL A 12 8.95 2.21 6.94
C VAL A 12 9.66 1.06 6.24
N LEU A 13 10.39 1.38 5.17
CA LEU A 13 11.27 0.45 4.49
C LEU A 13 12.62 0.38 5.22
N SER A 14 13.28 -0.79 5.15
CA SER A 14 14.58 -1.03 5.78
C SER A 14 15.73 -0.16 5.23
N ASN A 15 15.54 0.52 4.09
CA ASN A 15 16.53 1.35 3.41
C ASN A 15 16.40 2.85 3.70
N SER A 16 16.02 3.23 4.93
CA SER A 16 15.84 4.63 5.35
C SER A 16 14.79 5.40 4.53
N ARG A 17 13.76 4.69 4.06
CA ARG A 17 12.64 5.31 3.34
C ARG A 17 11.33 5.17 4.11
N LEU A 18 10.55 6.24 4.09
CA LEU A 18 9.17 6.23 4.56
C LEU A 18 8.23 6.05 3.36
N VAL A 19 7.11 5.39 3.58
CA VAL A 19 6.04 5.22 2.60
C VAL A 19 4.76 5.78 3.20
N SER A 20 4.03 6.58 2.44
CA SER A 20 2.73 7.11 2.84
C SER A 20 1.66 6.81 1.80
N GLY A 21 0.47 6.43 2.26
CA GLY A 21 -0.73 6.28 1.44
C GLY A 21 -1.71 7.40 1.73
N SER A 22 -2.47 7.83 0.73
CA SER A 22 -3.39 8.97 0.85
C SER A 22 -4.70 8.75 0.12
N ARG A 23 -5.68 9.56 0.51
CA ARG A 23 -6.93 9.78 -0.20
C ARG A 23 -6.77 10.48 -1.56
N ASP A 24 -5.58 10.95 -1.90
CA ASP A 24 -5.28 11.42 -3.26
C ASP A 24 -5.04 10.28 -4.26
N ASN A 25 -5.33 9.04 -3.85
CA ASN A 25 -5.17 7.79 -4.60
C ASN A 25 -3.71 7.39 -4.87
N THR A 26 -2.74 8.10 -4.29
CA THR A 26 -1.32 7.82 -4.49
C THR A 26 -0.63 7.29 -3.25
N ILE A 27 0.49 6.64 -3.49
CA ILE A 27 1.48 6.30 -2.47
C ILE A 27 2.71 7.15 -2.74
N LYS A 28 3.32 7.72 -1.71
CA LYS A 28 4.58 8.46 -1.84
C LYS A 28 5.69 7.80 -1.05
N ILE A 29 6.88 7.81 -1.63
CA ILE A 29 8.10 7.34 -1.00
C ILE A 29 8.95 8.55 -0.64
N TRP A 30 9.45 8.59 0.58
CA TRP A 30 10.22 9.69 1.13
C TRP A 30 11.59 9.20 1.55
N ASP A 31 12.61 10.00 1.27
CA ASP A 31 13.94 9.79 1.79
C ASP A 31 14.01 10.44 3.18
N MET A 32 14.33 9.64 4.21
CA MET A 32 14.32 10.13 5.59
C MET A 32 15.53 11.00 5.95
N THR A 33 16.53 11.11 5.07
CA THR A 33 17.72 11.94 5.30
C THR A 33 17.53 13.34 4.73
N SER A 34 17.01 13.44 3.50
CA SER A 34 16.75 14.70 2.79
C SER A 34 15.36 15.26 3.03
N TYR A 35 14.45 14.46 3.61
CA TYR A 35 13.03 14.77 3.83
C TYR A 35 12.27 15.09 2.54
N GLN A 36 12.77 14.62 1.40
CA GLN A 36 12.15 14.84 0.08
C GLN A 36 11.34 13.63 -0.37
N CYS A 37 10.29 13.90 -1.15
CA CYS A 37 9.57 12.87 -1.87
C CYS A 37 10.44 12.37 -3.03
N VAL A 38 10.78 11.09 -3.03
CA VAL A 38 11.63 10.47 -4.05
C VAL A 38 10.81 9.99 -5.23
N THR A 39 9.63 9.42 -4.98
CA THR A 39 8.75 8.93 -6.04
C THR A 39 7.30 8.89 -5.58
N THR A 40 6.38 8.92 -6.54
CA THR A 40 4.94 8.75 -6.35
C THR A 40 4.49 7.53 -7.13
N LEU A 41 3.88 6.56 -6.44
CA LEU A 41 3.26 5.39 -7.03
C LEU A 41 1.80 5.71 -7.30
N ALA A 42 1.45 5.84 -8.57
CA ALA A 42 0.08 6.04 -9.04
C ALA A 42 -0.44 4.73 -9.64
N GLY A 43 -1.73 4.44 -9.45
CA GLY A 43 -2.37 3.27 -10.06
C GLY A 43 -3.60 2.77 -9.33
N HIS A 44 -3.80 3.15 -8.06
CA HIS A 44 -5.11 2.99 -7.42
C HIS A 44 -6.12 4.00 -8.00
N ASN A 45 -7.37 3.57 -8.13
CA ASN A 45 -8.48 4.41 -8.59
C ASN A 45 -9.34 4.93 -7.42
N GLY A 46 -8.82 4.81 -6.21
CA GLY A 46 -9.45 5.26 -4.98
C GLY A 46 -8.41 5.41 -3.88
N TRP A 47 -8.86 5.96 -2.75
CA TRP A 47 -8.03 6.21 -1.58
C TRP A 47 -7.22 5.00 -1.19
N VAL A 48 -5.94 5.21 -0.95
CA VAL A 48 -5.12 4.21 -0.26
C VAL A 48 -5.48 4.31 1.22
N THR A 49 -5.91 3.21 1.83
CA THR A 49 -6.39 3.17 3.22
C THR A 49 -5.39 2.51 4.15
N SER A 50 -4.58 1.59 3.61
CA SER A 50 -3.68 0.75 4.39
C SER A 50 -2.41 0.43 3.60
N LEU A 51 -1.31 0.31 4.32
CA LEU A 51 -0.01 -0.06 3.79
C LEU A 51 0.63 -1.13 4.69
N THR A 52 1.32 -2.08 4.07
CA THR A 52 2.22 -3.00 4.77
C THR A 52 3.42 -3.34 3.88
N ILE A 53 4.42 -4.01 4.44
CA ILE A 53 5.66 -4.39 3.74
C ILE A 53 5.86 -5.90 3.85
N PHE A 54 6.23 -6.50 2.73
CA PHE A 54 6.60 -7.90 2.67
C PHE A 54 7.66 -8.15 1.59
N ASN A 55 8.79 -8.78 1.93
CA ASN A 55 9.85 -9.19 1.01
C ASN A 55 10.20 -8.14 -0.06
N ASP A 56 10.69 -6.97 0.36
CA ASP A 56 11.04 -5.84 -0.52
C ASP A 56 9.89 -5.35 -1.42
N ARG A 57 8.64 -5.58 -1.01
CA ARG A 57 7.45 -5.08 -1.68
C ARG A 57 6.63 -4.22 -0.73
N ILE A 58 6.09 -3.15 -1.28
CA ILE A 58 5.03 -2.37 -0.64
C ILE A 58 3.71 -3.02 -1.05
N ILE A 59 2.81 -3.18 -0.09
CA ILE A 59 1.47 -3.69 -0.33
C ILE A 59 0.48 -2.63 0.13
N SER A 60 -0.46 -2.26 -0.73
CA SER A 60 -1.46 -1.23 -0.47
C SER A 60 -2.87 -1.74 -0.64
N GLY A 61 -3.74 -1.37 0.29
CA GLY A 61 -5.18 -1.60 0.23
C GLY A 61 -5.90 -0.30 -0.10
N SER A 62 -7.02 -0.40 -0.83
CA SER A 62 -7.75 0.78 -1.28
C SER A 62 -9.27 0.60 -1.24
N ILE A 63 -9.98 1.73 -1.22
CA ILE A 63 -11.43 1.79 -1.45
C ILE A 63 -11.82 1.36 -2.87
N ASP A 64 -10.86 1.28 -3.81
CA ASP A 64 -11.08 0.71 -5.15
C ASP A 64 -11.25 -0.82 -5.16
N GLN A 65 -11.32 -1.43 -3.96
CA GLN A 65 -11.55 -2.85 -3.71
C GLN A 65 -10.37 -3.75 -4.13
N THR A 66 -9.23 -3.15 -4.49
CA THR A 66 -8.03 -3.88 -4.90
C THR A 66 -6.88 -3.74 -3.89
N ILE A 67 -6.08 -4.79 -3.82
CA ILE A 67 -4.76 -4.74 -3.19
C ILE A 67 -3.73 -4.64 -4.30
N LYS A 68 -2.78 -3.70 -4.20
CA LYS A 68 -1.66 -3.60 -5.14
C LYS A 68 -0.35 -3.95 -4.46
N ILE A 69 0.49 -4.65 -5.21
CA ILE A 69 1.84 -5.03 -4.81
C ILE A 69 2.81 -4.23 -5.68
N TRP A 70 3.72 -3.52 -5.03
CA TRP A 70 4.69 -2.65 -5.68
C TRP A 70 6.10 -3.13 -5.36
N ASP A 71 6.92 -3.27 -6.39
CA ASP A 71 8.33 -3.62 -6.22
C ASP A 71 9.13 -2.39 -5.77
N VAL A 72 9.91 -2.52 -4.69
CA VAL A 72 10.64 -1.39 -4.08
C VAL A 72 11.83 -0.93 -4.93
N LYS A 73 12.34 -1.77 -5.83
CA LYS A 73 13.49 -1.44 -6.69
C LYS A 73 13.07 -0.65 -7.92
N SER A 74 12.02 -1.09 -8.58
CA SER A 74 11.50 -0.52 -9.83
C SER A 74 10.38 0.50 -9.61
N TYR A 75 9.78 0.52 -8.42
CA TYR A 75 8.60 1.33 -8.08
C TYR A 75 7.40 1.08 -9.00
N GLN A 76 7.34 -0.11 -9.62
CA GLN A 76 6.24 -0.52 -10.48
C GLN A 76 5.25 -1.39 -9.73
N CYS A 77 3.97 -1.30 -10.12
CA CYS A 77 2.95 -2.24 -9.68
C CYS A 77 3.20 -3.59 -10.38
N VAL A 78 3.55 -4.61 -9.62
CA VAL A 78 3.88 -5.95 -10.14
C VAL A 78 2.70 -6.92 -10.05
N ALA A 79 1.71 -6.63 -9.21
CA ALA A 79 0.48 -7.40 -9.14
C ALA A 79 -0.69 -6.56 -8.60
N THR A 80 -1.90 -6.92 -9.01
CA THR A 80 -3.15 -6.40 -8.44
C THR A 80 -4.00 -7.59 -8.03
N LEU A 81 -4.28 -7.72 -6.73
CA LEU A 81 -5.15 -8.76 -6.19
C LEU A 81 -6.58 -8.23 -6.17
N LYS A 82 -7.49 -8.99 -6.78
CA LYS A 82 -8.93 -8.72 -6.80
C LYS A 82 -9.65 -9.86 -6.09
N GLY A 83 -10.73 -9.54 -5.38
CA GLY A 83 -11.57 -10.55 -4.75
C GLY A 83 -12.44 -10.04 -3.61
N HIS A 84 -12.07 -8.91 -2.99
CA HIS A 84 -13.01 -8.15 -2.15
C HIS A 84 -14.03 -7.44 -3.04
N THR A 85 -15.24 -7.23 -2.50
CA THR A 85 -16.34 -6.55 -3.19
C THR A 85 -16.68 -5.20 -2.57
N SER A 86 -15.80 -4.69 -1.70
CA SER A 86 -15.90 -3.39 -1.05
C SER A 86 -14.51 -2.93 -0.58
N SER A 87 -14.43 -1.74 0.00
CA SER A 87 -13.18 -1.10 0.44
C SER A 87 -12.33 -2.01 1.30
N ILE A 88 -11.03 -2.07 1.03
CA ILE A 88 -10.05 -2.68 1.92
C ILE A 88 -9.70 -1.64 2.98
N GLU A 89 -9.66 -2.01 4.25
CA GLU A 89 -9.38 -1.08 5.37
C GLU A 89 -8.12 -1.45 6.13
N SER A 90 -7.75 -2.72 6.12
CA SER A 90 -6.60 -3.20 6.86
C SER A 90 -5.85 -4.26 6.08
N LEU A 91 -4.52 -4.22 6.24
CA LEU A 91 -3.59 -5.20 5.71
C LEU A 91 -2.63 -5.60 6.83
N THR A 92 -2.37 -6.89 6.95
CA THR A 92 -1.29 -7.39 7.81
C THR A 92 -0.61 -8.60 7.19
N LYS A 93 0.65 -8.79 7.54
CA LYS A 93 1.47 -9.92 7.08
C LYS A 93 1.47 -11.02 8.14
N LEU A 94 1.40 -12.27 7.70
CA LEU A 94 1.64 -13.45 8.53
C LEU A 94 3.11 -13.88 8.46
N ASP A 95 3.61 -14.53 9.51
CA ASP A 95 5.00 -14.99 9.58
C ASP A 95 5.34 -16.04 8.51
N ASP A 96 4.34 -16.75 8.00
CA ASP A 96 4.46 -17.71 6.90
C ASP A 96 4.51 -17.07 5.50
N GLY A 97 4.53 -15.73 5.43
CA GLY A 97 4.63 -14.97 4.20
C GLY A 97 3.31 -14.71 3.48
N ARG A 98 2.16 -15.08 4.07
CA ARG A 98 0.86 -14.72 3.53
C ARG A 98 0.44 -13.31 3.93
N LEU A 99 -0.41 -12.71 3.11
CA LEU A 99 -1.06 -11.44 3.39
C LEU A 99 -2.49 -11.70 3.89
N VAL A 100 -2.95 -10.89 4.85
CA VAL A 100 -4.34 -10.87 5.32
C VAL A 100 -4.91 -9.49 5.06
N SER A 101 -6.14 -9.44 4.52
CA SER A 101 -6.87 -8.20 4.30
C SER A 101 -8.24 -8.23 4.97
N GLY A 102 -8.63 -7.10 5.57
CA GLY A 102 -9.99 -6.85 6.06
C GLY A 102 -10.72 -5.82 5.20
N SER A 103 -12.01 -6.04 4.95
CA SER A 103 -12.80 -5.20 4.05
C SER A 103 -14.21 -4.91 4.58
N TRP A 104 -14.79 -3.81 4.10
CA TRP A 104 -16.21 -3.47 4.26
C TRP A 104 -17.17 -4.47 3.63
N ASP A 105 -16.70 -5.44 2.85
CA ASP A 105 -17.51 -6.55 2.38
C ASP A 105 -17.81 -7.59 3.48
N LYS A 106 -17.41 -7.27 4.72
CA LYS A 106 -17.60 -8.06 5.94
C LYS A 106 -16.79 -9.36 5.94
N THR A 107 -15.74 -9.44 5.13
CA THR A 107 -14.86 -10.61 5.06
C THR A 107 -13.40 -10.28 5.38
N ILE A 108 -12.69 -11.31 5.81
CA ILE A 108 -11.24 -11.36 5.81
C ILE A 108 -10.82 -12.29 4.66
N LYS A 109 -9.77 -11.92 3.92
CA LYS A 109 -9.15 -12.79 2.91
C LYS A 109 -7.68 -13.00 3.22
N ILE A 110 -7.19 -14.21 2.91
CA ILE A 110 -5.78 -14.59 3.05
C ILE A 110 -5.24 -14.86 1.64
N TRP A 111 -4.09 -14.27 1.33
CA TRP A 111 -3.47 -14.31 0.01
C TRP A 111 -2.09 -14.95 0.11
N ALA A 112 -1.78 -15.83 -0.83
CA ALA A 112 -0.46 -16.40 -1.04
C ALA A 112 0.01 -16.02 -2.44
N PHE A 113 1.26 -15.53 -2.56
CA PHE A 113 1.85 -15.04 -3.80
C PHE A 113 3.38 -14.99 -3.72
#